data_AF-A0A966GZS2-F1
#
_entry.id   AF-A0A966GZS2-F1
#
_cell.length_a   1.000
_cell.length_b   1.000
_cell.length_c   1.000
_cell.angle_alpha   90.00
_cell.angle_beta   90.00
_cell.angle_gamma   90.00
#
_symmetry.space_group_name_H-M   'P 1'
#
loop_
_entity.id
_entity.type
_entity.pdbx_description
1 polymer ?
#
loop_
_entity_poly.entity_id
_entity_poly.type
_entity_poly.pdbx_seq_one_letter_code
_entity_poly.pdbx_strand_id
1 'polypeptide(L)'
;MKLFKLTALASLCFALTSTIISCEKDSEKDKVNAYSKSDIPVTGAQVAPVASPTAGLGNLSVSYDKRVGIINYSLTWSGLSDSVVAIRICGPAPVGYPVLNPSFTGANPNSYTTTPYIVLQEFTGGTSAPFKPLYPSTGSYTGTLLVDGVKVKQQDLLNGLYFVTIHTKTILPISGSGAYLYRWFGEIRGQIRFD
;
A
#
# COMPACT_ATOMS: atom_id res chain seq x y z
N MET A 1 75.41 1.46 -17.87
CA MET A 1 74.06 1.65 -18.48
C MET A 1 73.58 0.27 -18.91
N LYS A 2 72.48 -0.35 -18.49
CA LYS A 2 71.25 0.08 -17.80
C LYS A 2 70.78 -1.11 -16.93
N LEU A 3 70.69 -0.91 -15.62
CA LEU A 3 70.03 -1.80 -14.66
C LEU A 3 68.67 -1.19 -14.34
N PHE A 4 67.70 -1.42 -15.22
CA PHE A 4 66.30 -1.12 -14.96
C PHE A 4 65.49 -2.14 -15.77
N LYS A 5 64.38 -2.65 -15.20
CA LYS A 5 63.30 -3.45 -15.80
C LYS A 5 63.08 -4.86 -15.23
N LEU A 6 63.18 -5.09 -13.92
CA LEU A 6 62.63 -6.33 -13.33
C LEU A 6 61.87 -6.17 -12.00
N THR A 7 61.65 -4.94 -11.52
CA THR A 7 60.92 -4.68 -10.26
C THR A 7 59.48 -4.18 -10.45
N ALA A 8 59.12 -3.71 -11.65
CA ALA A 8 57.78 -3.18 -11.92
C ALA A 8 56.71 -4.26 -12.17
N LEU A 9 57.10 -5.45 -12.64
CA LEU A 9 56.13 -6.49 -13.02
C LEU A 9 55.64 -7.31 -11.82
N ALA A 10 56.47 -7.49 -10.80
CA ALA A 10 56.09 -8.22 -9.58
C ALA A 10 55.10 -7.43 -8.69
N SER A 11 55.16 -6.10 -8.68
CA SER A 11 54.20 -5.26 -7.94
C SER A 11 52.83 -5.14 -8.61
N LEU A 12 52.76 -5.32 -9.94
CA LEU A 12 51.47 -5.25 -10.66
C LEU A 12 50.63 -6.52 -10.47
N CYS A 13 51.26 -7.68 -10.26
CA CYS A 13 50.56 -8.94 -10.03
C CYS A 13 50.00 -9.08 -8.60
N PHE A 14 50.57 -8.41 -7.59
CA PHE A 14 50.08 -8.47 -6.21
C PHE A 14 48.90 -7.51 -5.96
N ALA A 15 48.74 -6.47 -6.80
CA ALA A 15 47.62 -5.53 -6.72
C ALA A 15 46.33 -6.08 -7.38
N LEU A 16 46.43 -7.06 -8.27
CA LEU A 16 45.29 -7.57 -9.05
C LEU A 16 44.55 -8.75 -8.39
N THR A 17 45.10 -9.36 -7.33
CA THR A 17 44.47 -10.48 -6.61
C THR A 17 43.67 -10.04 -5.38
N SER A 18 43.69 -8.75 -5.03
CA SER A 18 43.03 -8.22 -3.83
C SER A 18 41.56 -7.79 -4.05
N THR A 19 41.04 -7.85 -5.28
CA THR A 19 39.70 -7.31 -5.62
C THR A 19 38.57 -8.35 -5.66
N ILE A 20 38.77 -9.59 -5.20
CA ILE A 20 37.75 -10.66 -5.30
C ILE A 20 37.24 -11.22 -3.97
N ILE A 21 37.43 -10.51 -2.85
CA ILE A 21 36.69 -10.79 -1.61
C ILE A 21 35.72 -9.62 -1.34
N SER A 22 34.84 -9.35 -2.29
CA SER A 22 33.57 -8.70 -1.95
C SER A 22 32.62 -9.82 -1.52
N CYS A 23 32.77 -10.27 -0.27
CA CYS A 23 31.87 -11.24 0.34
C CYS A 23 30.42 -10.74 0.23
N GLU A 24 29.58 -11.47 -0.51
CA GLU A 24 28.12 -11.33 -0.59
C GLU A 24 27.40 -11.66 0.74
N LYS A 25 28.00 -11.38 1.91
CA LYS A 25 27.37 -11.62 3.21
C LYS A 25 26.22 -10.67 3.52
N ASP A 26 26.17 -9.52 2.85
CA ASP A 26 25.12 -8.52 3.09
C ASP A 26 23.89 -8.74 2.19
N SER A 27 24.04 -9.29 0.99
CA SER A 27 22.91 -9.57 0.09
C SER A 27 21.95 -10.63 0.65
N GLU A 28 22.47 -11.59 1.42
CA GLU A 28 21.66 -12.64 2.06
C GLU A 28 20.88 -12.09 3.27
N LYS A 29 21.46 -11.14 4.02
CA LYS A 29 20.75 -10.42 5.11
C LYS A 29 19.67 -9.49 4.57
N ASP A 30 19.86 -8.92 3.39
CA ASP A 30 18.85 -8.09 2.74
C ASP A 30 17.60 -8.91 2.39
N LYS A 31 17.74 -10.17 1.95
CA LYS A 31 16.60 -11.04 1.62
C LYS A 31 15.68 -11.37 2.81
N VAL A 32 16.20 -11.38 4.04
CA VAL A 32 15.40 -11.72 5.24
C VAL A 32 14.67 -10.51 5.83
N ASN A 33 15.13 -9.30 5.47
CA ASN A 33 14.62 -8.04 6.03
C ASN A 33 13.83 -7.21 5.03
N ALA A 34 14.05 -7.41 3.72
CA ALA A 34 13.31 -6.73 2.67
C ALA A 34 12.23 -7.65 2.07
N TYR A 35 11.02 -7.11 1.97
CA TYR A 35 9.84 -7.76 1.40
C TYR A 35 9.31 -6.88 0.28
N SER A 36 8.91 -7.47 -0.84
CA SER A 36 8.28 -6.71 -1.92
C SER A 36 7.34 -7.57 -2.74
N LYS A 37 6.25 -6.98 -3.20
CA LYS A 37 5.32 -7.62 -4.15
C LYS A 37 4.72 -6.55 -5.05
N SER A 38 4.62 -6.85 -6.33
CA SER A 38 3.98 -6.00 -7.34
C SER A 38 2.69 -6.65 -7.83
N ASP A 39 1.88 -5.86 -8.52
CA ASP A 39 0.69 -6.33 -9.24
C ASP A 39 -0.33 -7.04 -8.32
N ILE A 40 -0.43 -6.59 -7.06
CA ILE A 40 -1.48 -7.04 -6.15
C ILE A 40 -2.80 -6.44 -6.67
N PRO A 41 -3.80 -7.27 -7.00
CA PRO A 41 -5.05 -6.77 -7.54
C PRO A 41 -5.82 -5.97 -6.48
N VAL A 42 -6.34 -4.82 -6.88
CA VAL A 42 -7.21 -3.95 -6.08
C VAL A 42 -8.57 -3.92 -6.78
N THR A 43 -9.59 -4.53 -6.19
CA THR A 43 -10.86 -4.79 -6.88
C THR A 43 -12.06 -4.56 -5.98
N GLY A 44 -13.23 -4.32 -6.58
CA GLY A 44 -14.49 -4.23 -5.85
C GLY A 44 -14.88 -5.53 -5.15
N ALA A 45 -14.47 -6.69 -5.69
CA ALA A 45 -14.75 -8.00 -5.11
C ALA A 45 -14.08 -8.23 -3.74
N GLN A 46 -13.04 -7.46 -3.41
CA GLN A 46 -12.39 -7.54 -2.09
C GLN A 46 -13.05 -6.63 -1.04
N VAL A 47 -13.90 -5.68 -1.44
CA VAL A 47 -14.61 -4.80 -0.50
C VAL A 47 -15.58 -5.64 0.34
N ALA A 48 -15.53 -5.47 1.66
CA ALA A 48 -16.29 -6.29 2.61
C ALA A 48 -16.95 -5.41 3.68
N PRO A 49 -18.28 -5.49 3.90
CA PRO A 49 -19.28 -6.21 3.12
C PRO A 49 -19.27 -5.79 1.64
N VAL A 50 -19.66 -6.73 0.77
CA VAL A 50 -19.60 -6.55 -0.69
C VAL A 50 -20.31 -5.26 -1.09
N ALA A 51 -19.56 -4.37 -1.72
CA ALA A 51 -20.12 -3.17 -2.33
C ALA A 51 -20.79 -3.50 -3.67
N SER A 52 -21.67 -2.61 -4.14
CA SER A 52 -22.25 -2.67 -5.49
C SER A 52 -21.19 -3.01 -6.54
N PRO A 53 -21.52 -3.78 -7.59
CA PRO A 53 -20.55 -4.09 -8.66
C PRO A 53 -19.97 -2.80 -9.24
N THR A 54 -18.64 -2.75 -9.35
CA THR A 54 -17.89 -1.69 -10.03
C THR A 54 -17.05 -2.29 -11.15
N ALA A 55 -16.83 -1.53 -12.22
CA ALA A 55 -15.82 -1.82 -13.25
C ALA A 55 -14.41 -1.35 -12.85
N GLY A 56 -14.30 -0.64 -11.72
CA GLY A 56 -13.07 -0.12 -11.17
C GLY A 56 -12.08 -1.22 -10.84
N LEU A 57 -10.84 -1.04 -11.30
CA LEU A 57 -9.74 -1.94 -11.08
C LEU A 57 -8.49 -1.14 -10.71
N GLY A 58 -7.59 -1.77 -9.98
CA GLY A 58 -6.29 -1.20 -9.68
C GLY A 58 -5.23 -2.26 -9.39
N ASN A 59 -4.00 -1.80 -9.32
CA ASN A 59 -2.84 -2.60 -8.94
C ASN A 59 -2.08 -1.89 -7.81
N LEU A 60 -1.69 -2.68 -6.82
CA LEU A 60 -0.89 -2.27 -5.68
C LEU A 60 0.48 -2.95 -5.76
N SER A 61 1.54 -2.15 -5.64
CA SER A 61 2.91 -2.61 -5.42
C SER A 61 3.38 -2.13 -4.07
N VAL A 62 4.01 -3.01 -3.29
CA VAL A 62 4.48 -2.72 -1.94
C VAL A 62 5.92 -3.17 -1.76
N SER A 63 6.66 -2.42 -0.95
CA SER A 63 7.94 -2.85 -0.39
C SER A 63 8.02 -2.50 1.08
N TYR A 64 8.68 -3.35 1.87
CA TYR A 64 8.85 -3.17 3.30
C TYR A 64 10.25 -3.61 3.72
N ASP A 65 10.96 -2.75 4.45
CA ASP A 65 12.23 -3.10 5.09
C ASP A 65 12.05 -3.09 6.61
N LYS A 66 12.26 -4.25 7.25
CA LYS A 66 12.15 -4.42 8.71
C LYS A 66 13.09 -3.53 9.50
N ARG A 67 14.24 -3.17 8.93
CA ARG A 67 15.27 -2.35 9.61
C ARG A 67 14.82 -0.90 9.71
N VAL A 68 14.12 -0.43 8.67
CA VAL A 68 13.61 0.94 8.58
C VAL A 68 12.22 1.04 9.21
N GLY A 69 11.45 -0.05 9.20
CA GLY A 69 10.08 -0.06 9.68
C GLY A 69 9.15 0.76 8.79
N ILE A 70 9.46 0.92 7.50
CA ILE A 70 8.65 1.70 6.57
C ILE A 70 8.16 0.80 5.44
N ILE A 71 6.85 0.82 5.21
CA ILE A 71 6.23 0.29 3.99
C ILE A 71 6.18 1.41 2.97
N ASN A 72 6.66 1.16 1.76
CA ASN A 72 6.38 1.98 0.59
C ASN A 72 5.28 1.28 -0.22
N TYR A 73 4.32 2.05 -0.73
CA TYR A 73 3.28 1.51 -1.57
C TYR A 73 3.02 2.42 -2.78
N SER A 74 2.74 1.80 -3.92
CA SER A 74 2.34 2.45 -5.16
C SER A 74 1.04 1.83 -5.63
N LEU A 75 0.07 2.68 -5.91
CA LEU A 75 -1.28 2.31 -6.31
C LEU A 75 -1.56 2.90 -7.68
N THR A 76 -2.14 2.10 -8.57
CA THR A 76 -2.72 2.56 -9.83
C THR A 76 -4.17 2.12 -9.89
N TRP A 77 -5.02 2.89 -10.57
CA TRP A 77 -6.42 2.55 -10.77
C TRP A 77 -6.96 3.11 -12.07
N SER A 78 -8.02 2.49 -12.57
CA SER A 78 -8.79 2.94 -13.71
C SER A 78 -10.23 2.42 -13.64
N GLY A 79 -11.13 3.03 -14.42
CA GLY A 79 -12.51 2.58 -14.54
C GLY A 79 -13.36 2.78 -13.28
N LEU A 80 -12.88 3.62 -12.34
CA LEU A 80 -13.68 3.97 -11.16
C LEU A 80 -14.94 4.74 -11.57
N SER A 81 -16.00 4.59 -10.79
CA SER A 81 -17.31 5.15 -11.09
C SER A 81 -17.36 6.69 -11.06
N ASP A 82 -16.45 7.33 -10.29
CA ASP A 82 -16.29 8.79 -10.21
C ASP A 82 -14.86 9.11 -9.70
N SER A 83 -14.57 10.39 -9.52
CA SER A 83 -13.33 10.91 -8.95
C SER A 83 -13.10 10.39 -7.54
N VAL A 84 -11.84 10.14 -7.21
CA VAL A 84 -11.38 9.68 -5.90
C VAL A 84 -11.52 10.81 -4.87
N VAL A 85 -12.12 10.48 -3.74
CA VAL A 85 -12.33 11.38 -2.60
C VAL A 85 -11.44 11.04 -1.41
N ALA A 86 -11.09 9.76 -1.27
CA ALA A 86 -10.17 9.30 -0.25
C ALA A 86 -9.43 8.02 -0.67
N ILE A 87 -8.18 7.92 -0.23
CA ILE A 87 -7.38 6.70 -0.24
C ILE A 87 -7.00 6.40 1.21
N ARG A 88 -7.18 5.16 1.65
CA ARG A 88 -6.94 4.78 3.06
C ARG A 88 -6.14 3.51 3.17
N ILE A 89 -5.32 3.43 4.21
CA ILE A 89 -4.79 2.17 4.73
C ILE A 89 -5.61 1.81 5.98
N CYS A 90 -6.19 0.61 5.98
CA CYS A 90 -7.09 0.12 7.01
C CYS A 90 -6.64 -1.25 7.54
N GLY A 91 -7.17 -1.63 8.70
CA GLY A 91 -6.95 -2.94 9.31
C GLY A 91 -6.81 -2.86 10.84
N PRO A 92 -6.43 -3.95 11.51
CA PRO A 92 -6.14 -5.27 10.93
C PRO A 92 -7.41 -6.06 10.60
N ALA A 93 -7.50 -6.60 9.38
CA ALA A 93 -8.46 -7.64 8.99
C ALA A 93 -7.96 -8.48 7.80
N PRO A 94 -8.27 -9.79 7.77
CA PRO A 94 -7.96 -10.66 6.65
C PRO A 94 -8.81 -10.32 5.41
N VAL A 95 -8.42 -10.89 4.27
CA VAL A 95 -9.16 -10.79 3.01
C VAL A 95 -10.59 -11.28 3.19
N GLY A 96 -11.57 -10.55 2.65
CA GLY A 96 -12.98 -10.93 2.68
C GLY A 96 -13.72 -10.59 3.99
N TYR A 97 -13.01 -10.17 5.05
CA TYR A 97 -13.63 -9.72 6.29
C TYR A 97 -13.65 -8.19 6.38
N PRO A 98 -14.71 -7.59 6.97
CA PRO A 98 -14.70 -6.19 7.35
C PRO A 98 -13.86 -5.99 8.63
N VAL A 99 -13.23 -4.82 8.77
CA VAL A 99 -12.73 -4.33 10.07
C VAL A 99 -13.68 -3.26 10.57
N LEU A 100 -14.55 -3.55 11.54
CA LEU A 100 -15.50 -2.52 12.00
C LEU A 100 -14.86 -1.66 13.10
N ASN A 101 -14.88 -0.35 12.91
CA ASN A 101 -14.54 0.64 13.92
C ASN A 101 -15.69 0.70 14.94
N PRO A 102 -15.50 0.28 16.20
CA PRO A 102 -16.57 0.26 17.20
C PRO A 102 -17.08 1.65 17.56
N SER A 103 -16.28 2.70 17.29
CA SER A 103 -16.69 4.10 17.48
C SER A 103 -17.48 4.67 16.29
N PHE A 104 -17.76 3.87 15.27
CA PHE A 104 -18.53 4.30 14.11
C PHE A 104 -20.01 4.41 14.46
N THR A 105 -20.50 5.64 14.67
CA THR A 105 -21.89 5.92 15.08
C THR A 105 -22.85 6.07 13.91
N GLY A 106 -22.63 5.33 12.83
CA GLY A 106 -23.25 5.59 11.53
C GLY A 106 -22.52 6.71 10.80
N ALA A 107 -22.93 6.99 9.57
CA ALA A 107 -22.16 7.94 8.77
C ALA A 107 -22.94 9.11 8.21
N ASN A 108 -22.15 10.16 8.01
CA ASN A 108 -22.60 11.50 7.77
C ASN A 108 -22.50 11.74 6.26
N PRO A 109 -23.62 11.98 5.57
CA PRO A 109 -23.64 12.17 4.13
C PRO A 109 -22.81 13.38 3.66
N ASN A 110 -22.52 14.31 4.58
CA ASN A 110 -21.77 15.55 4.34
C ASN A 110 -20.30 15.46 4.76
N SER A 111 -19.86 14.36 5.37
CA SER A 111 -18.46 14.13 5.76
C SER A 111 -17.86 12.99 4.95
N TYR A 112 -16.73 13.26 4.30
CA TYR A 112 -16.10 12.29 3.39
C TYR A 112 -15.06 11.42 4.09
N THR A 113 -14.66 11.76 5.31
CA THR A 113 -13.77 10.97 6.16
C THR A 113 -14.48 9.84 6.88
N THR A 114 -15.83 9.80 6.85
CA THR A 114 -16.55 8.72 7.53
C THR A 114 -16.36 7.40 6.81
N THR A 115 -15.82 6.43 7.54
CA THR A 115 -15.73 5.04 7.11
C THR A 115 -15.95 4.13 8.31
N PRO A 116 -16.61 2.97 8.12
CA PRO A 116 -16.75 1.97 9.16
C PRO A 116 -15.44 1.22 9.41
N TYR A 117 -14.40 1.44 8.60
CA TYR A 117 -13.10 0.80 8.83
C TYR A 117 -12.28 1.49 9.92
N ILE A 118 -11.44 0.71 10.60
CA ILE A 118 -10.32 1.23 11.38
C ILE A 118 -9.28 1.75 10.39
N VAL A 119 -9.06 3.06 10.42
CA VAL A 119 -8.15 3.77 9.52
C VAL A 119 -6.81 3.99 10.21
N LEU A 120 -5.73 3.56 9.56
CA LEU A 120 -4.35 3.72 10.02
C LEU A 120 -3.69 4.93 9.34
N GLN A 121 -4.09 5.21 8.10
CA GLN A 121 -3.65 6.37 7.32
C GLN A 121 -4.75 6.76 6.35
N GLU A 122 -4.99 8.07 6.18
CA GLU A 122 -5.99 8.62 5.29
C GLU A 122 -5.44 9.78 4.48
N PHE A 123 -5.76 9.78 3.19
CA PHE A 123 -5.58 10.90 2.29
C PHE A 123 -6.94 11.27 1.74
N THR A 124 -7.32 12.54 1.82
CA THR A 124 -8.62 13.02 1.38
C THR A 124 -8.51 14.31 0.59
N GLY A 125 -9.38 14.49 -0.41
CA GLY A 125 -9.48 15.72 -1.20
C GLY A 125 -10.16 16.87 -0.44
N GLY A 126 -10.81 16.57 0.70
CA GLY A 126 -11.48 17.52 1.57
C GLY A 126 -12.39 16.80 2.58
N THR A 127 -12.61 17.39 3.75
CA THR A 127 -13.34 16.74 4.85
C THR A 127 -14.85 17.01 4.84
N SER A 128 -15.31 18.04 4.12
CA SER A 128 -16.70 18.49 4.04
C SER A 128 -17.10 18.95 2.64
N ALA A 129 -18.40 18.96 2.35
CA ALA A 129 -18.94 19.54 1.12
C ALA A 129 -18.74 21.08 1.07
N PRO A 130 -18.61 21.70 -0.13
CA PRO A 130 -18.63 21.08 -1.46
C PRO A 130 -17.33 20.32 -1.79
N PHE A 131 -17.48 19.22 -2.53
CA PHE A 131 -16.42 18.26 -2.83
C PHE A 131 -15.25 18.86 -3.64
N LYS A 132 -14.03 18.59 -3.19
CA LYS A 132 -12.82 18.71 -4.00
C LYS A 132 -12.24 17.30 -4.23
N PRO A 133 -12.08 16.86 -5.49
CA PRO A 133 -11.47 15.57 -5.79
C PRO A 133 -10.01 15.53 -5.35
N LEU A 134 -9.64 14.39 -4.76
CA LEU A 134 -8.24 14.07 -4.48
C LEU A 134 -7.53 13.71 -5.78
N TYR A 135 -8.15 12.83 -6.56
CA TYR A 135 -7.66 12.38 -7.87
C TYR A 135 -8.82 12.10 -8.85
N PRO A 136 -8.57 12.10 -10.16
CA PRO A 136 -9.53 11.61 -11.16
C PRO A 136 -9.82 10.10 -11.02
N SER A 137 -10.84 9.62 -11.76
CA SER A 137 -11.30 8.22 -11.78
C SER A 137 -10.30 7.22 -12.38
N THR A 138 -9.21 7.71 -12.97
CA THR A 138 -8.05 6.95 -13.42
C THR A 138 -6.81 7.68 -12.97
N GLY A 139 -5.86 6.99 -12.33
CA GLY A 139 -4.69 7.66 -11.79
C GLY A 139 -3.73 6.74 -11.05
N SER A 140 -2.77 7.36 -10.37
CA SER A 140 -1.81 6.70 -9.52
C SER A 140 -1.49 7.50 -8.27
N TYR A 141 -1.03 6.82 -7.24
CA TYR A 141 -0.62 7.41 -5.97
C TYR A 141 0.49 6.58 -5.33
N THR A 142 1.50 7.25 -4.78
CA THR A 142 2.58 6.62 -4.02
C THR A 142 2.62 7.22 -2.63
N GLY A 143 2.82 6.38 -1.62
CA GLY A 143 2.97 6.82 -0.25
C GLY A 143 3.81 5.87 0.59
N THR A 144 3.94 6.23 1.86
CA THR A 144 4.67 5.45 2.86
C THR A 144 3.89 5.37 4.16
N LEU A 145 4.10 4.29 4.92
CA LEU A 145 3.50 4.07 6.23
C LEU A 145 4.54 3.52 7.20
N LEU A 146 4.62 4.14 8.39
CA LEU A 146 5.47 3.67 9.47
C LEU A 146 4.84 2.45 10.16
N VAL A 147 5.63 1.41 10.33
CA VAL A 147 5.34 0.20 11.12
C VAL A 147 5.87 0.45 12.53
N ASP A 148 5.05 1.09 13.34
CA ASP A 148 5.41 1.57 14.68
C ASP A 148 5.38 0.48 15.77
N GLY A 149 4.91 -0.73 15.44
CA GLY A 149 4.75 -1.83 16.41
C GLY A 149 3.58 -1.67 17.38
N VAL A 150 2.84 -0.57 17.31
CA VAL A 150 1.70 -0.25 18.19
C VAL A 150 0.40 -0.21 17.40
N LYS A 151 0.26 0.73 16.46
CA LYS A 151 -0.90 0.84 15.56
C LYS A 151 -0.73 -0.07 14.34
N VAL A 152 0.49 -0.13 13.81
CA VAL A 152 0.85 -0.97 12.67
C VAL A 152 1.90 -1.97 13.15
N LYS A 153 1.44 -3.18 13.44
CA LYS A 153 2.29 -4.28 13.90
C LYS A 153 2.91 -5.01 12.72
N GLN A 154 4.22 -5.23 12.78
CA GLN A 154 4.96 -5.97 11.75
C GLN A 154 4.39 -7.37 11.50
N GLN A 155 4.04 -8.09 12.57
CA GLN A 155 3.49 -9.45 12.43
C GLN A 155 2.19 -9.45 11.61
N ASP A 156 1.30 -8.52 11.92
CA ASP A 156 0.01 -8.38 11.23
C ASP A 156 0.19 -7.93 9.78
N LEU A 157 1.21 -7.11 9.51
CA LEU A 157 1.60 -6.72 8.15
C LEU A 157 2.06 -7.92 7.33
N LEU A 158 2.97 -8.73 7.88
CA LEU A 158 3.51 -9.90 7.19
C LEU A 158 2.46 -10.99 7.03
N ASN A 159 1.48 -11.06 7.93
CA ASN A 159 0.29 -11.92 7.81
C ASN A 159 -0.77 -11.37 6.85
N GLY A 160 -0.51 -10.22 6.22
CA GLY A 160 -1.42 -9.60 5.26
C GLY A 160 -2.74 -9.19 5.86
N LEU A 161 -2.74 -8.55 7.04
CA LEU A 161 -3.95 -8.05 7.72
C LEU A 161 -4.23 -6.56 7.46
N TYR A 162 -3.38 -5.86 6.72
CA TYR A 162 -3.65 -4.47 6.31
C TYR A 162 -4.04 -4.40 4.84
N PHE A 163 -4.86 -3.42 4.49
CA PHE A 163 -5.36 -3.28 3.13
C PHE A 163 -5.55 -1.81 2.75
N VAL A 164 -5.44 -1.53 1.46
CA VAL A 164 -5.74 -0.23 0.87
C VAL A 164 -7.19 -0.19 0.40
N THR A 165 -7.85 0.95 0.54
CA THR A 165 -9.15 1.22 -0.09
C THR A 165 -9.13 2.53 -0.86
N ILE A 166 -9.79 2.54 -2.02
CA ILE A 166 -10.09 3.76 -2.76
C ILE A 166 -11.58 4.05 -2.64
N HIS A 167 -11.91 5.28 -2.28
CA HIS A 167 -13.28 5.78 -2.16
C HIS A 167 -13.53 6.81 -3.25
N THR A 168 -14.65 6.68 -3.95
CA THR A 168 -15.13 7.66 -4.91
C THR A 168 -16.33 8.41 -4.38
N LYS A 169 -16.71 9.48 -5.08
CA LYS A 169 -17.84 10.33 -4.68
C LYS A 169 -19.17 9.60 -4.82
N THR A 170 -19.24 8.61 -5.72
CA THR A 170 -20.47 7.93 -6.09
C THR A 170 -21.19 7.33 -4.89
N ILE A 171 -22.44 7.75 -4.72
CA ILE A 171 -23.42 7.11 -3.85
C ILE A 171 -24.27 6.26 -4.77
N LEU A 172 -24.00 4.96 -4.88
CA LEU A 172 -24.92 4.07 -5.58
C LEU A 172 -26.01 3.64 -4.58
N PRO A 173 -27.28 4.01 -4.78
CA PRO A 173 -28.37 3.42 -4.03
C PRO A 173 -28.71 2.02 -4.58
N ILE A 174 -29.10 1.09 -3.70
CA ILE A 174 -30.07 0.05 -4.06
C ILE A 174 -31.32 0.32 -3.24
N SER A 175 -32.48 0.17 -3.86
CA SER A 175 -33.80 0.31 -3.24
C SER A 175 -33.99 -0.65 -2.06
N GLY A 176 -34.14 -0.12 -0.84
CA GLY A 176 -34.53 -0.88 0.37
C GLY A 176 -34.38 -0.06 1.65
N SER A 177 -35.24 -0.27 2.65
CA SER A 177 -35.07 0.37 3.97
C SER A 177 -33.86 -0.26 4.69
N GLY A 178 -32.88 0.56 5.07
CA GLY A 178 -31.53 0.13 5.48
C GLY A 178 -30.45 0.37 4.40
N ALA A 179 -30.83 0.88 3.23
CA ALA A 179 -29.95 1.20 2.11
C ALA A 179 -29.14 2.45 2.38
N TYR A 180 -27.95 2.20 2.87
CA TYR A 180 -26.98 3.22 3.12
C TYR A 180 -25.62 2.55 2.68
N LEU A 181 -24.76 3.25 1.90
CA LEU A 181 -23.33 3.50 2.27
C LEU A 181 -22.15 2.86 1.52
N TYR A 182 -22.26 2.49 0.25
CA TYR A 182 -21.09 1.91 -0.44
C TYR A 182 -19.87 2.84 -0.51
N ARG A 183 -20.08 4.16 -0.63
CA ARG A 183 -18.95 5.12 -0.63
C ARG A 183 -18.07 5.00 0.62
N TRP A 184 -18.60 4.53 1.75
CA TRP A 184 -17.88 4.50 3.03
C TRP A 184 -17.09 3.22 3.24
N PHE A 185 -17.50 2.12 2.61
CA PHE A 185 -16.71 0.88 2.52
C PHE A 185 -15.67 0.91 1.39
N GLY A 186 -15.76 1.90 0.50
CA GLY A 186 -14.85 2.05 -0.63
C GLY A 186 -15.39 1.37 -1.88
N GLU A 187 -14.86 1.79 -3.02
CA GLU A 187 -15.21 1.22 -4.31
C GLU A 187 -14.34 0.01 -4.64
N ILE A 188 -13.03 0.11 -4.38
CA ILE A 188 -12.09 -1.00 -4.55
C ILE A 188 -11.19 -1.17 -3.33
N ARG A 189 -10.80 -2.41 -3.06
CA ARG A 189 -9.91 -2.81 -1.96
C ARG A 189 -8.79 -3.72 -2.47
N GLY A 190 -7.60 -3.58 -1.89
CA GLY A 190 -6.46 -4.46 -2.15
C GLY A 190 -5.75 -4.84 -0.86
N GLN A 191 -5.57 -6.13 -0.60
CA GLN A 191 -4.84 -6.60 0.58
C GLN A 191 -3.33 -6.40 0.43
N ILE A 192 -2.68 -5.77 1.41
CA ILE A 192 -1.22 -5.70 1.48
C ILE A 192 -0.71 -7.09 1.83
N ARG A 193 0.17 -7.66 0.99
CA ARG A 193 0.79 -8.97 1.19
C ARG A 193 2.12 -9.07 0.45
N PHE A 194 2.97 -10.00 0.85
CA PHE A 194 4.33 -10.16 0.34
C PHE A 194 4.65 -11.60 -0.10
N ASP A 195 3.63 -12.46 -0.15
CA ASP A 195 3.70 -13.88 -0.50
C ASP A 195 3.66 -14.17 -2.02
#